data_AF-A0A522QL11-F1
#
_entry.id   AF-A0A522QL11-F1
#
_cell.length_a   1.000
_cell.length_b   1.000
_cell.length_c   1.000
_cell.angle_alpha   90.00
_cell.angle_beta   90.00
_cell.angle_gamma   90.00
#
_symmetry.space_group_name_H-M   'P 1'
#
loop_
_entity.id
_entity.type
_entity.pdbx_description
1 polymer ?
#
loop_
_entity_poly.entity_id
_entity_poly.type
_entity_poly.pdbx_seq_one_letter_code
_entity_poly.pdbx_strand_id
1 'polypeptide(L)'
;MAAQDGATVRELVRLETQLALHRARQRLRDVAGGETSTPTAASFGVEPRLLAIFGVGEKLLAQVKQGERLFVYRRGRALPIGMRDTPEAPVFHLIGLSNTCVELDREGTSLTLCLNPSSLSGS
;
A
#
# COMPACT_ATOMS: atom_id res chain seq x y z
N MET A 1 -16.54 40.11 26.05
CA MET A 1 -17.02 40.20 24.65
C MET A 1 -16.58 38.93 23.96
N ALA A 2 -17.46 37.94 23.82
CA ALA A 2 -17.11 36.58 23.39
C ALA A 2 -16.99 36.50 21.86
N ALA A 3 -15.89 35.93 21.38
CA ALA A 3 -15.62 35.70 19.97
C ALA A 3 -16.54 34.60 19.41
N GLN A 4 -17.12 34.86 18.25
CA GLN A 4 -17.96 33.91 17.53
C GLN A 4 -17.07 32.93 16.76
N ASP A 5 -16.71 31.81 17.36
CA ASP A 5 -16.05 30.69 16.69
C ASP A 5 -17.11 29.83 15.99
N GLY A 6 -17.41 30.17 14.74
CA GLY A 6 -18.40 29.46 13.95
C GLY A 6 -18.06 29.55 12.47
N ALA A 7 -16.91 29.03 12.06
CA ALA A 7 -16.64 28.84 10.64
C ALA A 7 -17.74 27.93 10.06
N THR A 8 -18.44 28.42 9.05
CA THR A 8 -19.45 27.63 8.37
C THR A 8 -18.80 26.41 7.71
N VAL A 9 -19.54 25.31 7.56
CA VAL A 9 -19.04 24.10 6.85
C VAL A 9 -18.44 24.45 5.48
N ARG A 10 -19.03 25.44 4.80
CA ARG A 10 -18.53 25.94 3.51
C ARG A 10 -17.14 26.59 3.60
N GLU A 11 -16.86 27.31 4.68
CA GLU A 11 -15.55 27.93 4.90
C GLU A 11 -14.50 26.90 5.26
N LEU A 12 -14.85 25.91 6.09
CA LEU A 12 -13.97 24.78 6.41
C LEU A 12 -13.59 24.00 5.14
N VAL A 13 -14.56 23.64 4.31
CA VAL A 13 -14.30 22.93 3.04
C VAL A 13 -13.42 23.76 2.10
N ARG A 14 -13.61 25.09 2.04
CA ARG A 14 -12.74 25.98 1.25
C ARG A 14 -11.30 25.96 1.75
N LEU A 15 -11.09 26.01 3.06
CA LEU A 15 -9.76 25.96 3.66
C LEU A 15 -9.09 24.61 3.41
N GLU A 16 -9.80 23.50 3.61
CA GLU A 16 -9.27 22.15 3.34
C GLU A 16 -8.88 21.97 1.87
N THR A 17 -9.71 22.47 0.96
CA THR A 17 -9.45 22.40 -0.49
C THR A 17 -8.22 23.21 -0.87
N GLN A 18 -8.04 24.40 -0.28
CA GLN A 18 -6.85 25.22 -0.52
C GLN A 18 -5.57 24.53 -0.02
N LEU A 19 -5.61 23.89 1.15
CA LEU A 19 -4.48 23.12 1.68
C LEU A 19 -4.15 21.90 0.81
N ALA A 20 -5.17 21.17 0.35
CA ALA A 20 -4.99 20.03 -0.55
C ALA A 20 -4.33 20.45 -1.87
N LEU A 21 -4.79 21.56 -2.46
CA LEU A 21 -4.21 22.12 -3.68
C LEU A 21 -2.75 22.56 -3.47
N HIS A 22 -2.45 23.18 -2.33
CA HIS A 22 -1.09 23.61 -2.02
C HIS A 22 -0.13 22.42 -1.92
N ARG A 23 -0.53 21.35 -1.21
CA ARG A 23 0.24 20.10 -1.10
C ARG A 23 0.46 19.43 -2.45
N ALA A 24 -0.58 19.40 -3.31
CA ALA A 24 -0.45 18.83 -4.66
C ALA A 24 0.56 19.61 -5.51
N ARG A 25 0.54 20.95 -5.44
CA ARG A 25 1.50 21.81 -6.15
C ARG A 25 2.92 21.66 -5.62
N GLN A 26 3.10 21.51 -4.32
CA GLN A 26 4.41 21.23 -3.72
C GLN A 26 4.99 19.93 -4.25
N ARG A 27 4.22 18.83 -4.24
CA ARG A 27 4.67 17.54 -4.81
C ARG A 27 5.08 17.67 -6.28
N LEU A 28 4.32 18.40 -7.09
CA LEU A 28 4.67 18.65 -8.49
C LEU A 28 5.97 19.45 -8.64
N ARG A 29 6.24 20.40 -7.73
CA ARG A 29 7.50 21.15 -7.70
C ARG A 29 8.66 20.29 -7.22
N ASP A 30 8.46 19.43 -6.22
CA ASP A 30 9.50 18.50 -5.75
C ASP A 30 9.90 17.53 -6.88
N VAL A 31 8.92 17.09 -7.68
CA VAL A 31 9.16 16.28 -8.88
C VAL A 31 9.88 17.07 -9.99
N ALA A 32 9.66 18.39 -10.10
CA ALA A 32 10.25 19.24 -11.13
C ALA A 32 11.61 19.86 -10.73
N GLY A 33 11.87 20.03 -9.44
CA GLY A 33 13.06 20.68 -8.86
C GLY A 33 14.04 19.69 -8.23
N GLY A 34 13.68 18.41 -8.12
CA GLY A 34 14.62 17.36 -7.80
C GLY A 34 15.57 17.12 -8.98
N GLU A 35 16.79 17.64 -8.88
CA GLU A 35 17.94 17.07 -9.57
C GLU A 35 17.88 15.55 -9.47
N THR A 36 18.14 14.90 -10.60
CA THR A 36 18.08 13.47 -10.89
C THR A 36 18.52 12.59 -9.72
N SER A 37 17.64 12.41 -8.75
CA SER A 37 17.56 11.16 -8.01
C SER A 37 16.83 10.25 -8.97
N THR A 38 17.59 9.69 -9.90
CA THR A 38 17.26 8.42 -10.52
C THR A 38 16.54 7.59 -9.47
N PRO A 39 15.35 7.04 -9.75
CA PRO A 39 14.82 6.00 -8.89
C PRO A 39 15.85 4.89 -8.97
N THR A 40 16.80 4.90 -8.03
CA THR A 40 17.72 3.79 -7.82
C THR A 40 16.80 2.61 -7.73
N ALA A 41 17.02 1.63 -8.61
CA ALA A 41 16.24 0.41 -8.68
C ALA A 41 15.95 -0.02 -7.24
N ALA A 42 14.69 0.14 -6.81
CA ALA A 42 14.34 -0.06 -5.41
C ALA A 42 14.78 -1.46 -5.06
N SER A 43 15.74 -1.50 -4.14
CA SER A 43 16.58 -2.64 -3.80
C SER A 43 15.79 -3.94 -3.77
N PHE A 44 16.45 -5.00 -4.22
CA PHE A 44 16.11 -6.40 -3.96
C PHE A 44 16.16 -6.76 -2.45
N GLY A 45 15.75 -5.87 -1.54
CA GLY A 45 16.04 -5.95 -0.11
C GLY A 45 14.99 -5.36 0.85
N VAL A 46 13.79 -4.97 0.39
CA VAL A 46 12.70 -4.65 1.33
C VAL A 46 11.85 -5.88 1.59
N GLU A 47 11.94 -6.39 2.81
CA GLU A 47 11.18 -7.53 3.28
C GLU A 47 9.66 -7.21 3.21
N PRO A 48 8.86 -8.03 2.51
CA PRO A 48 7.44 -7.77 2.37
C PRO A 48 6.73 -7.96 3.72
N ARG A 49 5.70 -7.15 3.97
CA ARG A 49 4.91 -7.17 5.20
C ARG A 49 3.43 -7.33 4.89
N LEU A 50 2.78 -8.24 5.59
CA LEU A 50 1.33 -8.42 5.50
C LEU A 50 0.64 -7.32 6.31
N LEU A 51 -0.25 -6.57 5.67
CA LEU A 51 -1.02 -5.51 6.31
C LEU A 51 -2.41 -5.99 6.74
N ALA A 52 -3.07 -6.78 5.89
CA ALA A 52 -4.43 -7.23 6.14
C ALA A 52 -4.78 -8.49 5.33
N ILE A 53 -5.70 -9.29 5.87
CA ILE A 53 -6.44 -10.33 5.16
C ILE A 53 -7.93 -10.04 5.33
N PHE A 54 -8.69 -10.08 4.25
CA PHE A 54 -10.12 -9.74 4.26
C PHE A 54 -10.89 -10.50 3.19
N GLY A 55 -12.21 -10.60 3.36
CA GLY A 55 -13.08 -11.44 2.53
C GLY A 55 -13.24 -12.86 3.10
N VAL A 56 -13.89 -13.74 2.34
CA VAL A 56 -14.19 -15.13 2.75
C VAL A 56 -14.18 -16.07 1.54
N GLY A 57 -13.90 -17.35 1.77
CA GLY A 57 -13.93 -18.39 0.73
C GLY A 57 -13.04 -18.05 -0.47
N GLU A 58 -13.58 -18.16 -1.68
CA GLU A 58 -12.88 -17.86 -2.94
C GLU A 58 -12.56 -16.37 -3.13
N LYS A 59 -13.25 -15.48 -2.39
CA LYS A 59 -13.04 -14.03 -2.46
C LYS A 59 -12.07 -13.54 -1.39
N LEU A 60 -11.30 -14.42 -0.77
CA LEU A 60 -10.29 -14.05 0.21
C LEU A 60 -9.13 -13.30 -0.44
N LEU A 61 -8.74 -12.19 0.18
CA LEU A 61 -7.77 -11.23 -0.31
C LEU A 61 -6.72 -10.93 0.77
N ALA A 62 -5.48 -10.69 0.35
CA ALA A 62 -4.39 -10.24 1.21
C ALA A 62 -3.75 -8.97 0.66
N GLN A 63 -3.52 -7.99 1.53
CA GLN A 63 -2.76 -6.77 1.21
C GLN A 63 -1.34 -6.90 1.77
N VAL A 64 -0.35 -6.90 0.88
CA VAL A 64 1.08 -7.02 1.21
C VAL A 64 1.81 -5.77 0.74
N LYS A 65 2.54 -5.12 1.65
CA LYS A 65 3.40 -3.97 1.33
C LYS A 65 4.82 -4.45 1.10
N GLN A 66 5.46 -4.00 0.03
CA GLN A 66 6.88 -4.24 -0.25
C GLN A 66 7.51 -2.94 -0.76
N GLY A 67 8.44 -2.39 0.02
CA GLY A 67 8.87 -1.00 -0.17
C GLY A 67 7.67 -0.06 -0.07
N GLU A 68 7.53 0.86 -1.02
CA GLU A 68 6.39 1.78 -1.11
C GLU A 68 5.20 1.24 -1.93
N ARG A 69 5.30 -0.01 -2.42
CA ARG A 69 4.26 -0.62 -3.26
C ARG A 69 3.32 -1.49 -2.42
N LEU A 70 2.04 -1.43 -2.77
CA LEU A 70 1.00 -2.28 -2.20
C LEU A 70 0.54 -3.29 -3.24
N PHE A 71 0.57 -4.57 -2.87
CA PHE A 71 0.12 -5.68 -3.69
C PHE A 71 -1.13 -6.30 -3.06
N VAL A 72 -2.13 -6.57 -3.89
CA VAL A 72 -3.36 -7.26 -3.47
C VAL A 72 -3.38 -8.64 -4.10
N TYR A 73 -3.25 -9.67 -3.29
CA TYR A 73 -3.36 -11.06 -3.71
C TYR A 73 -4.78 -11.58 -3.48
N ARG A 74 -5.24 -12.47 -4.35
CA ARG A 74 -6.55 -13.13 -4.23
C ARG A 74 -6.34 -14.63 -4.26
N ARG A 75 -7.05 -15.35 -3.39
CA ARG A 75 -7.07 -16.83 -3.40
C ARG A 75 -7.36 -17.36 -4.82
N GLY A 76 -6.62 -18.39 -5.21
CA GLY A 76 -6.72 -19.03 -6.52
C GLY A 76 -6.08 -18.26 -7.68
N ARG A 77 -5.38 -17.14 -7.43
CA ARG A 77 -4.65 -16.38 -8.46
C ARG A 77 -3.20 -16.18 -8.03
N ALA A 78 -2.26 -16.72 -8.81
CA ALA A 78 -0.83 -16.63 -8.52
C ALA A 78 -0.31 -15.17 -8.52
N LEU A 79 -0.70 -14.35 -9.48
CA LEU A 79 -0.24 -12.95 -9.55
C LEU A 79 -1.16 -11.99 -8.79
N PRO A 80 -0.63 -10.88 -8.24
CA PRO A 80 -1.45 -9.83 -7.67
C PRO A 80 -2.50 -9.30 -8.66
N ILE A 81 -3.59 -8.76 -8.12
CA ILE A 81 -4.58 -8.03 -8.90
C ILE A 81 -3.92 -6.84 -9.58
N GLY A 82 -4.23 -6.64 -10.86
CA GLY A 82 -3.67 -5.54 -11.67
C GLY A 82 -2.29 -5.83 -12.25
N MET A 83 -1.62 -6.91 -11.85
CA MET A 83 -0.36 -7.35 -12.46
C MET A 83 -0.61 -8.31 -13.62
N ARG A 84 0.27 -8.24 -14.62
CA ARG A 84 0.40 -9.21 -15.71
C ARG A 84 1.73 -9.95 -15.52
N ASP A 85 1.77 -11.19 -16.00
CA ASP A 85 2.98 -11.98 -16.00
C ASP A 85 3.94 -11.36 -17.02
N THR A 86 5.03 -10.77 -16.54
CA THR A 86 6.07 -10.19 -17.39
C THR A 86 7.41 -10.64 -16.83
N PRO A 87 8.38 -11.04 -17.69
CA PRO A 87 9.68 -11.56 -17.25
C PRO A 87 10.46 -10.63 -16.32
N GLU A 88 10.14 -9.33 -16.35
CA GLU A 88 10.84 -8.29 -15.61
C GLU A 88 10.14 -7.86 -14.32
N ALA A 89 8.99 -8.44 -13.95
CA ALA A 89 8.27 -8.04 -12.74
C ALA A 89 8.83 -8.80 -11.52
N PRO A 90 9.53 -8.14 -10.57
CA PRO A 90 10.17 -8.78 -9.42
C PRO A 90 9.15 -9.08 -8.30
N VAL A 91 8.03 -9.71 -8.66
CA VAL A 91 6.85 -9.86 -7.82
C VAL A 91 6.77 -11.28 -7.29
N PHE A 92 6.29 -11.44 -6.06
CA PHE A 92 6.02 -12.76 -5.50
C PHE A 92 4.77 -13.39 -6.15
N HIS A 93 4.79 -14.70 -6.32
CA HIS A 93 3.65 -15.50 -6.69
C HIS A 93 2.94 -16.01 -5.44
N LEU A 94 1.62 -15.95 -5.44
CA LEU A 94 0.78 -16.55 -4.42
C LEU A 94 0.79 -18.07 -4.56
N ILE A 95 1.24 -18.74 -3.51
CA ILE A 95 1.14 -20.20 -3.37
C ILE A 95 -0.11 -20.57 -2.57
N GLY A 96 -0.36 -19.84 -1.48
CA GLY A 96 -1.44 -20.14 -0.56
C GLY A 96 -1.96 -18.89 0.15
N LEU A 97 -3.25 -18.89 0.47
CA LEU A 97 -3.87 -17.83 1.28
C LEU A 97 -4.88 -18.45 2.24
N SER A 98 -4.65 -18.29 3.54
CA SER A 98 -5.57 -18.63 4.62
C SER A 98 -6.14 -17.36 5.26
N ASN A 99 -7.00 -17.50 6.28
CA ASN A 99 -7.59 -16.33 6.95
C ASN A 99 -6.59 -15.57 7.83
N THR A 100 -5.44 -16.16 8.13
CA THR A 100 -4.44 -15.60 9.06
C THR A 100 -3.07 -15.43 8.43
N CYS A 101 -2.75 -16.16 7.36
CA CYS A 101 -1.44 -16.14 6.72
C CYS A 101 -1.53 -16.15 5.19
N VAL A 102 -0.53 -15.55 4.55
CA VAL A 102 -0.29 -15.60 3.10
C VAL A 102 1.07 -16.28 2.83
N GLU A 103 1.10 -17.16 1.84
CA GLU A 103 2.28 -17.89 1.38
C GLU A 103 2.66 -17.42 -0.02
N LEU A 104 3.89 -16.95 -0.15
CA LEU A 104 4.43 -16.27 -1.33
C LEU A 104 5.71 -16.98 -1.78
N ASP A 105 5.92 -17.10 -3.09
CA ASP A 105 7.17 -17.63 -3.66
C ASP A 105 7.75 -16.70 -4.71
N ARG A 106 9.07 -16.56 -4.72
CA ARG A 106 9.79 -15.89 -5.81
C ARG A 106 11.10 -16.60 -6.05
N GLU A 107 11.28 -17.14 -7.25
CA GLU A 107 12.52 -17.79 -7.70
C GLU A 107 12.99 -18.88 -6.72
N GLY A 108 12.06 -19.65 -6.16
CA GLY A 108 12.35 -20.72 -5.19
C GLY A 108 12.58 -20.23 -3.76
N THR A 109 12.47 -18.93 -3.50
CA THR A 109 12.40 -18.39 -2.14
C THR A 109 10.94 -18.28 -1.70
N SER A 110 10.52 -19.19 -0.84
CA SER A 110 9.20 -19.17 -0.24
C SER A 110 9.18 -18.39 1.07
N LEU A 111 8.14 -17.59 1.28
CA LEU A 111 7.91 -16.75 2.44
C LEU A 111 6.48 -16.90 2.94
N THR A 112 6.31 -17.04 4.25
CA THR A 112 5.00 -17.02 4.90
C THR A 112 4.87 -15.77 5.77
N LEU A 113 3.82 -14.99 5.55
CA LEU A 113 3.52 -13.80 6.34
C LEU A 113 2.17 -14.01 7.04
N CYS A 114 2.14 -13.86 8.36
CA CYS A 114 0.93 -14.02 9.17
C CYS A 114 0.54 -12.71 9.85
N LEU A 115 -0.77 -12.51 10.04
CA LEU A 115 -1.27 -11.45 10.90
C LEU A 115 -0.86 -11.76 12.34
N ASN A 116 -0.16 -10.83 12.99
CA ASN A 116 0.06 -10.93 14.41
C ASN A 116 -1.21 -10.46 15.14
N PRO A 117 -1.80 -11.26 16.04
CA PRO A 117 -2.98 -10.83 16.79
C PRO A 117 -2.70 -9.57 17.64
N SER A 118 -1.44 -9.36 18.03
CA SER A 118 -0.97 -8.22 18.80
C SER A 118 -0.77 -6.92 18.01
N SER A 119 -0.85 -6.94 16.67
CA SER A 119 -0.77 -5.70 15.85
C SER A 119 -2.12 -5.02 15.61
N LEU A 120 -3.22 -5.63 16.04
CA LEU A 120 -4.58 -5.09 15.93
C LEU A 120 -4.99 -4.23 17.14
N SER A 121 -4.21 -4.26 18.22
CA SER A 121 -4.36 -3.32 19.34
C SER A 121 -3.68 -2.01 18.99
N GLY A 122 -4.37 -1.16 18.23
CA GLY A 122 -3.98 0.24 18.05
C GLY A 122 -3.95 0.94 19.41
N SER A 123 -2.78 1.43 19.79
CA SER A 123 -2.56 2.41 20.86
C SER A 123 -2.74 3.83 20.33
#